data_AF-B4MHF5-F1
#
_entry.id   AF-B4MHF5-F1
#
_cell.length_a   1.000
_cell.length_b   1.000
_cell.length_c   1.000
_cell.angle_alpha   90.00
_cell.angle_beta   90.00
_cell.angle_gamma   90.00
#
_symmetry.space_group_name_H-M   'P 1'
#
loop_
_entity.id
_entity.type
_entity.pdbx_description
1 polymer ?
#
loop_
_entity_poly.entity_id
_entity_poly.type
_entity_poly.pdbx_seq_one_letter_code
_entity_poly.pdbx_strand_id
1 'polypeptide(L)'
;MLLAQVLLMLGMPQKAYQAIKRSMDDIHINGGLYERAKTDFVFVRCLLAIKDADARKAQLLKSLDILERAAQSFKQLSAHAKVLDVYVFLAQRFNEYGERGLRNKYAGEFRRYFMEHPIPREYLGGP
;
A
#
# COMPACT_ATOMS: atom_id res chain seq x y z
N MET A 1 4.72 11.11 -8.33
CA MET A 1 4.55 10.09 -7.27
C MET A 1 5.50 10.23 -6.07
N LEU A 2 6.82 10.45 -6.28
CA LEU A 2 7.80 10.60 -5.20
C LEU A 2 7.44 11.72 -4.19
N LEU A 3 6.94 12.85 -4.68
CA LEU A 3 6.52 13.98 -3.84
C LEU A 3 5.43 13.59 -2.82
N ALA A 4 4.39 12.86 -3.23
CA ALA A 4 3.32 12.47 -2.31
C ALA A 4 3.83 11.54 -1.19
N GLN A 5 4.72 10.60 -1.55
CA GLN A 5 5.35 9.71 -0.58
C GLN A 5 6.24 10.49 0.40
N VAL A 6 7.04 11.44 -0.09
CA VAL A 6 7.88 12.31 0.75
C VAL A 6 7.02 13.17 1.68
N LEU A 7 5.96 13.80 1.18
CA LEU A 7 5.04 14.60 1.99
C LEU A 7 4.36 13.76 3.09
N LEU A 8 4.04 12.50 2.80
CA LEU A 8 3.48 11.59 3.79
C LEU A 8 4.51 11.26 4.89
N MET A 9 5.77 11.02 4.53
CA MET A 9 6.85 10.78 5.49
C MET A 9 7.15 12.03 6.35
N LEU A 10 6.99 13.22 5.79
CA LEU A 10 7.13 14.49 6.50
C LEU A 10 5.92 14.86 7.38
N GLY A 11 4.97 13.95 7.57
CA GLY A 11 3.80 14.20 8.41
C GLY A 11 2.81 15.22 7.83
N MET A 12 2.79 15.40 6.50
CA MET A 12 1.88 16.32 5.80
C MET A 12 0.83 15.56 4.95
N PRO A 13 -0.06 14.76 5.57
CA PRO A 13 -0.93 13.83 4.84
C PRO A 13 -1.94 14.52 3.93
N GLN A 14 -2.44 15.71 4.28
CA GLN A 14 -3.36 16.46 3.41
C GLN A 14 -2.66 16.90 2.11
N LYS A 15 -1.43 17.41 2.21
CA LYS A 15 -0.63 17.81 1.04
C LYS A 15 -0.25 16.59 0.20
N ALA A 16 0.12 15.48 0.84
CA ALA A 16 0.41 14.21 0.17
C ALA A 16 -0.80 13.70 -0.63
N TYR A 17 -2.00 13.75 -0.03
CA TYR A 17 -3.25 13.36 -0.68
C TYR A 17 -3.59 14.25 -1.88
N GLN A 18 -3.43 15.57 -1.76
CA GLN A 18 -3.65 16.49 -2.87
C GLN A 18 -2.65 16.24 -4.02
N ALA A 19 -1.37 16.02 -3.70
CA ALA A 19 -0.34 15.77 -4.71
C ALA A 19 -0.59 14.47 -5.50
N ILE A 20 -0.99 13.39 -4.81
CA ILE A 20 -1.29 12.12 -5.49
C ILE A 20 -2.57 12.23 -6.32
N LYS A 21 -3.64 12.84 -5.78
CA LYS A 21 -4.92 12.99 -6.49
C LYS A 21 -4.79 13.78 -7.80
N ARG A 22 -3.93 14.82 -7.83
CA ARG A 22 -3.67 15.61 -9.05
C ARG A 22 -2.95 14.86 -10.16
N SER A 23 -2.16 13.85 -9.82
CA SER A 23 -1.35 13.09 -10.78
C SER A 23 -1.92 11.70 -11.09
N MET A 24 -2.93 11.27 -10.35
CA MET A 24 -3.48 9.92 -10.42
C MET A 24 -4.05 9.62 -11.81
N ASP A 25 -4.94 10.47 -12.32
CA ASP A 25 -5.63 10.23 -13.61
C ASP A 25 -4.63 10.09 -14.77
N ASP A 26 -3.64 10.97 -14.83
CA ASP A 26 -2.59 10.91 -15.86
C ASP A 26 -1.77 9.61 -15.77
N ILE A 27 -1.43 9.16 -14.56
CA ILE A 27 -0.70 7.90 -14.35
C ILE A 27 -1.58 6.69 -14.71
N HIS A 28 -2.88 6.72 -14.42
CA HIS A 28 -3.77 5.63 -14.81
C HIS A 28 -3.96 5.52 -16.32
N ILE A 29 -3.93 6.64 -17.04
CA ILE A 29 -4.05 6.66 -18.50
C ILE A 29 -2.71 6.29 -19.14
N ASN A 30 -1.63 6.98 -18.77
CA ASN A 30 -0.35 6.97 -19.48
C ASN A 30 0.75 6.17 -18.79
N GLY A 31 0.63 5.91 -17.49
CA GLY A 31 1.65 5.23 -16.70
C GLY A 31 1.73 3.72 -16.99
N GLY A 32 2.90 3.12 -16.76
CA GLY A 32 3.08 1.68 -16.81
C GLY A 32 2.43 0.95 -15.63
N LEU A 33 2.28 -0.38 -15.73
CA LEU A 33 1.63 -1.20 -14.69
C LEU A 33 2.23 -0.99 -13.30
N TYR A 34 3.55 -0.84 -13.21
CA TYR A 34 4.25 -0.58 -11.95
C TYR A 34 3.83 0.76 -11.33
N GLU A 35 3.84 1.83 -12.13
CA GLU A 35 3.51 3.17 -11.66
C GLU A 35 2.03 3.29 -11.26
N ARG A 36 1.13 2.59 -11.97
CA ARG A 36 -0.29 2.49 -11.59
C ARG A 36 -0.45 1.81 -10.23
N ALA A 37 0.14 0.63 -10.05
CA ALA A 37 0.08 -0.12 -8.79
C ALA A 37 0.68 0.66 -7.61
N LYS A 38 1.80 1.35 -7.85
CA LYS A 38 2.46 2.19 -6.85
C LYS A 38 1.63 3.42 -6.51
N THR A 39 0.98 4.02 -7.50
CA THR A 39 0.06 5.15 -7.30
C THR A 39 -1.16 4.73 -6.49
N ASP A 40 -1.77 3.60 -6.80
CA ASP A 40 -2.87 3.02 -6.03
C ASP A 40 -2.49 2.78 -4.56
N PHE A 41 -1.31 2.18 -4.34
CA PHE A 41 -0.82 1.92 -2.99
C PHE A 41 -0.56 3.21 -2.20
N VAL A 42 0.12 4.19 -2.80
CA VAL A 42 0.39 5.49 -2.16
C VAL A 42 -0.90 6.29 -1.93
N PHE A 43 -1.84 6.25 -2.88
CA PHE A 43 -3.13 6.91 -2.76
C PHE A 43 -3.91 6.41 -1.54
N VAL A 44 -4.03 5.10 -1.36
CA VAL A 44 -4.73 4.53 -0.20
C VAL A 44 -4.03 4.89 1.11
N ARG A 45 -2.69 4.88 1.15
CA ARG A 45 -1.92 5.31 2.33
C ARG A 45 -2.20 6.77 2.69
N CYS A 46 -2.19 7.67 1.70
CA CYS A 46 -2.53 9.08 1.91
C CYS A 46 -3.99 9.24 2.35
N LEU A 47 -4.90 8.50 1.74
CA LEU A 47 -6.33 8.55 2.06
C LEU A 47 -6.59 8.12 3.52
N LEU A 48 -5.94 7.05 4.00
CA LEU A 48 -6.08 6.64 5.39
C LEU A 48 -5.45 7.63 6.36
N ALA A 49 -4.32 8.25 5.99
CA ALA A 49 -3.63 9.21 6.85
C ALA A 49 -4.43 10.50 7.07
N ILE A 50 -5.31 10.90 6.14
CA ILE A 50 -6.18 12.07 6.30
C ILE A 50 -7.52 11.78 6.98
N LYS A 51 -7.84 10.50 7.25
CA LYS A 51 -9.10 10.12 7.90
C LYS A 51 -8.97 10.12 9.41
N ASP A 52 -10.09 10.39 10.09
CA ASP A 52 -10.22 10.23 11.53
C ASP A 52 -10.12 8.76 11.93
N ALA A 53 -9.66 8.50 13.16
CA ALA A 53 -9.38 7.16 13.66
C ALA A 53 -10.58 6.21 13.45
N ASP A 54 -11.79 6.68 13.77
CA ASP A 54 -13.03 5.90 13.68
C ASP A 54 -13.41 5.55 12.24
N ALA A 55 -13.05 6.41 11.28
CA ALA A 55 -13.35 6.22 9.86
C ALA A 55 -12.27 5.42 9.11
N ARG A 56 -11.04 5.32 9.65
CA ARG A 56 -9.91 4.67 8.97
C ARG A 56 -10.16 3.20 8.68
N LYS A 57 -10.76 2.45 9.61
CA LYS A 57 -11.06 1.03 9.41
C LYS A 57 -12.04 0.83 8.25
N ALA A 58 -13.16 1.55 8.28
CA ALA A 58 -14.17 1.47 7.21
C ALA A 58 -13.58 1.90 5.86
N GLN A 59 -12.73 2.92 5.85
CA GLN A 59 -12.03 3.35 4.64
C GLN A 59 -11.05 2.29 4.13
N LEU A 60 -10.30 1.61 5.01
CA LEU A 60 -9.38 0.55 4.61
C LEU A 60 -10.13 -0.61 3.96
N LEU A 61 -11.25 -1.03 4.55
CA LEU A 61 -12.09 -2.09 3.98
C LEU A 61 -12.60 -1.71 2.58
N LYS A 62 -13.04 -0.46 2.38
CA LYS A 62 -13.43 0.06 1.05
C LYS A 62 -12.28 0.11 0.04
N SER A 63 -11.04 0.19 0.50
CA SER A 63 -9.85 0.28 -0.35
C SER A 63 -9.13 -1.06 -0.55
N LEU A 64 -9.66 -2.15 0.00
CA LEU A 64 -9.03 -3.47 -0.01
C LEU A 64 -8.82 -3.99 -1.44
N ASP A 65 -9.83 -3.88 -2.30
CA ASP A 65 -9.74 -4.28 -3.71
C ASP A 65 -8.68 -3.49 -4.49
N ILE A 66 -8.44 -2.23 -4.12
CA ILE A 66 -7.39 -1.41 -4.73
C ILE A 66 -6.01 -1.96 -4.32
N LEU A 67 -5.84 -2.26 -3.03
CA LEU A 67 -4.59 -2.78 -2.49
C LEU A 67 -4.28 -4.20 -3.00
N GLU A 68 -5.28 -5.07 -3.08
CA GLU A 68 -5.10 -6.43 -3.61
C GLU A 68 -4.76 -6.42 -5.10
N ARG A 69 -5.38 -5.52 -5.90
CA ARG A 69 -4.99 -5.32 -7.31
C ARG A 69 -3.59 -4.76 -7.45
N ALA A 70 -3.17 -3.83 -6.59
CA ALA A 70 -1.80 -3.32 -6.58
C ALA A 70 -0.80 -4.45 -6.28
N ALA A 71 -1.06 -5.28 -5.27
CA ALA A 71 -0.25 -6.46 -4.98
C ALA A 71 -0.17 -7.41 -6.17
N GLN A 72 -1.30 -7.70 -6.83
CA GLN A 72 -1.32 -8.57 -8.01
C GLN A 72 -0.51 -8.00 -9.18
N SER A 73 -0.58 -6.68 -9.39
CA SER A 73 0.19 -5.98 -10.42
C SER A 73 1.69 -6.03 -10.12
N PHE A 74 2.08 -5.89 -8.86
CA PHE A 74 3.46 -6.09 -8.44
C PHE A 74 3.93 -7.54 -8.62
N LYS A 75 3.07 -8.54 -8.37
CA LYS A 75 3.38 -9.95 -8.65
C LYS A 75 3.66 -10.20 -10.13
N GLN A 76 2.82 -9.66 -11.02
CA GLN A 76 3.00 -9.80 -12.48
C GLN A 76 4.33 -9.23 -12.97
N LEU A 77 4.85 -8.21 -12.29
CA LEU A 77 6.11 -7.56 -12.61
C LEU A 77 7.31 -8.14 -11.85
N SER A 78 7.12 -9.21 -11.06
CA SER A 78 8.14 -9.75 -10.16
C SER A 78 8.73 -8.69 -9.20
N ALA A 79 7.95 -7.66 -8.87
CA ALA A 79 8.33 -6.64 -7.90
C ALA A 79 8.08 -7.15 -6.47
N HIS A 80 8.74 -8.24 -6.09
CA HIS A 80 8.43 -9.02 -4.88
C HIS A 80 8.45 -8.17 -3.61
N ALA A 81 9.39 -7.22 -3.48
CA ALA A 81 9.48 -6.36 -2.30
C ALA A 81 8.21 -5.51 -2.13
N LYS A 82 7.63 -5.05 -3.24
CA LYS A 82 6.39 -4.25 -3.21
C LYS A 82 5.16 -5.10 -2.89
N VAL A 83 5.14 -6.37 -3.29
CA VAL A 83 4.08 -7.31 -2.87
C VAL A 83 4.10 -7.47 -1.35
N LEU A 84 5.29 -7.69 -0.79
CA LEU A 84 5.49 -7.82 0.65
C LEU A 84 5.12 -6.54 1.40
N ASP A 85 5.50 -5.36 0.90
CA ASP A 85 5.12 -4.06 1.47
C ASP A 85 3.59 -3.95 1.63
N VAL A 86 2.82 -4.38 0.62
CA VAL A 86 1.34 -4.34 0.67
C VAL A 86 0.81 -5.29 1.74
N TYR A 87 1.32 -6.52 1.82
CA TYR A 87 0.86 -7.49 2.81
C TYR A 87 1.21 -7.11 4.24
N VAL A 88 2.43 -6.58 4.48
CA VAL A 88 2.81 -6.03 5.79
C VAL A 88 1.91 -4.87 6.15
N PHE A 89 1.69 -3.94 5.21
CA PHE A 89 0.82 -2.79 5.44
C PHE A 89 -0.59 -3.22 5.86
N LEU A 90 -1.20 -4.16 5.14
CA LEU A 90 -2.52 -4.69 5.47
C LEU A 90 -2.54 -5.39 6.83
N ALA A 91 -1.58 -6.27 7.10
CA ALA A 91 -1.48 -7.01 8.35
C ALA A 91 -1.32 -6.06 9.55
N GLN A 92 -0.47 -5.03 9.44
CA GLN A 92 -0.27 -4.02 10.48
C GLN A 92 -1.55 -3.23 10.76
N ARG A 93 -2.25 -2.74 9.71
CA ARG A 93 -3.48 -1.96 9.91
C ARG A 93 -4.61 -2.80 10.50
N PHE A 94 -4.79 -4.04 10.05
CA PHE A 94 -5.79 -4.92 10.67
C PHE A 94 -5.41 -5.32 12.10
N ASN A 95 -4.11 -5.39 12.43
CA ASN A 95 -3.67 -5.54 13.81
C ASN A 95 -4.06 -4.33 14.68
N GLU A 96 -3.82 -3.11 14.20
CA GLU A 96 -4.22 -1.87 14.87
C GLU A 96 -5.73 -1.80 15.12
N TYR A 97 -6.56 -2.37 14.25
CA TYR A 97 -8.02 -2.39 14.38
C TYR A 97 -8.58 -3.60 15.13
N GLY A 98 -7.73 -4.51 15.64
CA GLY A 98 -8.16 -5.72 16.33
C GLY A 98 -8.77 -6.82 15.43
N GLU A 99 -8.65 -6.67 14.10
CA GLU A 99 -9.22 -7.58 13.09
C GLU A 99 -8.34 -8.82 12.89
N ARG A 100 -8.38 -9.75 13.85
CA ARG A 100 -7.50 -10.92 13.89
C ARG A 100 -7.56 -11.79 12.64
N GLY A 101 -8.75 -12.00 12.08
CA GLY A 101 -8.95 -12.84 10.89
C GLY A 101 -8.23 -12.27 9.65
N LEU A 102 -8.46 -11.00 9.36
CA LEU A 102 -7.82 -10.30 8.24
C LEU A 102 -6.32 -10.12 8.47
N ARG A 103 -5.90 -9.81 9.70
CA ARG A 103 -4.47 -9.77 10.07
C ARG A 103 -3.78 -11.11 9.79
N ASN A 104 -4.37 -12.22 10.19
CA ASN A 104 -3.82 -13.56 9.97
C ASN A 104 -3.77 -13.91 8.48
N LYS A 105 -4.81 -13.55 7.71
CA LYS A 105 -4.83 -13.72 6.25
C LYS A 105 -3.59 -13.08 5.62
N TYR A 106 -3.38 -11.78 5.83
CA TYR A 106 -2.27 -11.06 5.17
C TYR A 106 -0.90 -11.41 5.74
N ALA A 107 -0.79 -11.74 7.03
CA ALA A 107 0.46 -12.26 7.59
C ALA A 107 0.82 -13.64 7.01
N GLY A 108 -0.18 -14.50 6.78
CA GLY A 108 0.00 -15.79 6.10
C GLY A 108 0.42 -15.63 4.64
N GLU A 109 -0.25 -14.73 3.91
CA GLU A 109 0.11 -14.39 2.52
C GLU A 109 1.55 -13.86 2.42
N PHE A 110 1.95 -12.96 3.33
CA PHE A 110 3.33 -12.49 3.43
C PHE A 110 4.30 -13.65 3.61
N ARG A 111 4.05 -14.53 4.60
CA ARG A 111 4.95 -15.64 4.91
C ARG A 111 5.10 -16.60 3.73
N ARG A 112 3.98 -17.00 3.12
CA ARG A 112 3.97 -17.88 1.94
C ARG A 112 4.75 -17.27 0.79
N TYR A 113 4.46 -16.02 0.45
CA TYR A 113 5.12 -15.34 -0.66
C TYR A 113 6.62 -15.11 -0.42
N PHE A 114 7.02 -14.76 0.80
CA PHE A 114 8.43 -14.58 1.15
C PHE A 114 9.22 -15.90 1.11
N MET A 115 8.60 -17.03 1.45
CA MET A 115 9.25 -18.34 1.35
C MET A 115 9.51 -18.75 -0.11
N GLU A 116 8.58 -18.43 -1.01
CA GLU A 116 8.72 -18.68 -2.45
C GLU A 116 9.69 -17.69 -3.12
N HIS A 117 9.72 -16.45 -2.63
CA HIS A 117 10.51 -15.35 -3.18
C HIS A 117 11.30 -14.62 -2.07
N PRO A 118 12.37 -15.23 -1.54
CA PRO A 118 13.15 -14.62 -0.48
C PRO A 118 13.82 -13.34 -1.00
N ILE A 119 13.70 -12.27 -0.22
CA ILE A 119 14.23 -10.95 -0.59
C ILE A 119 15.37 -10.59 0.38
N PRO A 120 16.53 -10.15 -0.14
CA PRO A 120 17.59 -9.61 0.70
C PRO A 120 17.08 -8.47 1.58
N ARG A 121 17.55 -8.41 2.83
CA ARG A 121 17.09 -7.44 3.83
C ARG A 121 17.21 -5.98 3.37
N GLU A 122 18.20 -5.66 2.54
CA GLU A 122 18.43 -4.32 1.99
C GLU A 122 17.29 -3.79 1.11
N TYR A 123 16.44 -4.66 0.56
CA TYR A 123 15.27 -4.27 -0.25
C TYR A 123 13.96 -4.24 0.53
N LEU A 124 13.98 -4.70 1.79
CA LEU A 124 12.88 -4.49 2.74
C LEU A 124 13.07 -3.08 3.28
N GLY A 125 12.21 -2.14 2.91
CA GLY A 125 12.34 -0.74 3.34
C GLY A 125 12.58 -0.65 4.85
N GLY A 126 13.65 0.06 5.24
CA GLY A 126 14.01 0.27 6.64
C GLY A 126 12.87 0.96 7.42
N PRO A 127 12.85 0.81 8.76
CA PRO A 127 11.79 1.27 9.64
C PRO A 127 11.44 2.75 9.47
#